data_AF-A0A2V5WUA4-F1
#
_entry.id   AF-A0A2V5WUA4-F1
#
_cell.length_a   1.000
_cell.length_b   1.000
_cell.length_c   1.000
_cell.angle_alpha   90.00
_cell.angle_beta   90.00
_cell.angle_gamma   90.00
#
_symmetry.space_group_name_H-M   'P 1'
#
loop_
_entity.id
_entity.type
_entity.pdbx_description
1 polymer ?
#
loop_
_entity_poly.entity_id
_entity_poly.type
_entity_poly.pdbx_seq_one_letter_code
_entity_poly.pdbx_strand_id
1 'polypeptide(L)'
;MRPFTELASDLQNGTVAQYNFITPNLCDDMHDKCKPIGNAIKQGDTWLSQNVPTILNSAAYTNGGALFITWDEAASGDGPIGMIVLSRFAKGNGYENFIYYTHGSTLRTFEEIFAVSPILNDAASETDLSDLFTAFP
;
A
#
# COMPACT_ATOMS: atom_id res chain seq x y z
N MET A 1 1.64 -7.16 -15.50
CA MET A 1 1.06 -5.82 -15.70
C MET A 1 -0.30 -5.96 -16.35
N ARG A 2 -1.35 -5.42 -15.72
CA ARG A 2 -2.75 -5.42 -16.22
C ARG A 2 -3.26 -3.97 -16.20
N PRO A 3 -4.19 -3.56 -17.07
CA PRO A 3 -4.79 -2.23 -17.01
C PRO A 3 -5.50 -1.99 -15.67
N PHE A 4 -5.26 -0.84 -15.02
CA PHE A 4 -5.90 -0.52 -13.74
C PHE A 4 -7.44 -0.52 -13.82
N THR A 5 -8.01 -0.19 -14.98
CA THR A 5 -9.46 -0.21 -15.22
C THR A 5 -10.11 -1.58 -15.02
N GLU A 6 -9.35 -2.67 -15.05
CA GLU A 6 -9.87 -4.03 -14.79
C GLU A 6 -10.07 -4.31 -13.28
N LEU A 7 -9.36 -3.59 -12.40
CA LEU A 7 -9.34 -3.85 -10.97
C LEU A 7 -10.74 -3.84 -10.34
N ALA A 8 -11.59 -2.90 -10.71
CA ALA A 8 -12.95 -2.80 -10.16
C ALA A 8 -13.80 -4.04 -10.49
N SER A 9 -13.69 -4.54 -11.73
CA SER A 9 -14.38 -5.77 -12.17
C SER A 9 -13.80 -6.99 -11.45
N ASP A 10 -12.48 -7.06 -11.29
CA ASP A 10 -11.83 -8.18 -10.61
C ASP A 10 -12.17 -8.24 -9.11
N LEU A 11 -12.25 -7.09 -8.45
CA LEU A 11 -12.70 -6.99 -7.07
C LEU A 11 -14.17 -7.39 -6.90
N GLN A 12 -15.04 -6.98 -7.84
CA GLN A 12 -16.46 -7.32 -7.82
C GLN A 12 -16.71 -8.82 -8.04
N ASN A 13 -15.95 -9.43 -8.96
CA ASN A 13 -16.10 -10.84 -9.33
C ASN A 13 -15.28 -11.80 -8.46
N GLY A 14 -14.45 -11.27 -7.55
CA GLY A 14 -13.58 -12.08 -6.69
C GLY A 14 -12.45 -12.78 -7.48
N THR A 15 -12.03 -12.22 -8.61
CA THR A 15 -10.96 -12.74 -9.48
C THR A 15 -9.62 -12.04 -9.27
N VAL A 16 -9.57 -11.07 -8.35
CA VAL A 16 -8.34 -10.37 -7.95
C VAL A 16 -7.32 -11.35 -7.35
N ALA A 17 -6.03 -11.09 -7.56
CA ALA A 17 -4.97 -11.94 -7.00
C ALA A 17 -4.84 -11.78 -5.48
N GLN A 18 -4.12 -12.69 -4.82
CA GLN A 18 -3.81 -12.56 -3.38
C GLN A 18 -2.88 -11.38 -3.09
N TYR A 19 -1.99 -11.05 -4.03
CA TYR A 19 -1.12 -9.88 -3.99
C TYR A 19 -1.32 -9.03 -5.24
N ASN A 20 -1.58 -7.74 -5.06
CA ASN A 20 -1.79 -6.80 -6.15
C ASN A 20 -0.92 -5.57 -5.91
N PHE A 21 -0.02 -5.29 -6.84
CA PHE A 21 0.81 -4.10 -6.82
C PHE A 21 0.20 -3.06 -7.77
N ILE A 22 -0.20 -1.92 -7.21
CA ILE A 22 -0.91 -0.86 -7.95
C ILE A 22 -0.03 0.38 -7.96
N THR A 23 0.38 0.80 -9.16
CA THR A 23 1.03 2.08 -9.40
C THR A 23 0.04 2.97 -10.14
N PRO A 24 -0.32 4.16 -9.62
CA PRO A 24 -1.04 5.14 -10.42
C PRO A 24 -0.22 5.54 -11.66
N ASN A 25 -0.85 6.23 -12.61
CA ASN A 25 -0.10 6.79 -13.74
C ASN A 25 0.64 8.07 -13.31
N LEU A 26 1.50 8.60 -14.19
CA LEU A 26 2.31 9.81 -13.93
C LEU A 26 1.54 11.04 -13.44
N CYS A 27 0.25 11.17 -13.76
CA CYS A 27 -0.56 12.26 -13.25
C CYS A 27 -1.08 11.97 -11.84
N ASP A 28 -1.38 10.72 -11.53
CA ASP A 28 -2.08 10.31 -10.32
C ASP A 28 -1.14 9.76 -9.23
N ASP A 29 0.15 9.58 -9.54
CA ASP A 29 1.19 9.05 -8.63
C ASP A 29 1.82 10.12 -7.73
N MET A 30 1.35 11.36 -7.82
CA MET A 30 1.84 12.55 -7.13
C MET A 30 3.21 13.08 -7.59
N HIS A 31 3.75 12.58 -8.70
CA HIS A 31 4.98 13.10 -9.28
C HIS A 31 4.70 14.33 -10.18
N ASP A 32 3.80 14.21 -11.17
CA ASP A 32 3.61 15.27 -12.16
C ASP A 32 2.47 16.24 -11.85
N LYS A 33 2.68 17.52 -12.21
CA LYS A 33 1.67 18.58 -12.10
C LYS A 33 0.76 18.62 -13.33
N CYS A 34 0.07 17.51 -13.60
CA CYS A 34 -0.84 17.40 -14.74
C CYS A 34 -2.00 18.41 -14.67
N LYS A 35 -2.46 18.86 -15.84
CA LYS A 35 -3.65 19.72 -15.97
C LYS A 35 -4.92 18.88 -15.90
N PRO A 36 -6.06 19.42 -15.42
CA PRO A 36 -6.27 20.82 -15.03
C PRO A 36 -5.90 21.14 -13.56
N ILE A 37 -5.66 20.15 -12.71
CA ILE A 37 -5.42 20.36 -11.27
C ILE A 37 -4.11 21.13 -11.03
N GLY A 38 -3.02 20.77 -11.72
CA GLY A 38 -1.72 21.43 -11.62
C GLY A 38 -1.02 21.30 -10.26
N ASN A 39 -1.50 20.40 -9.40
CA ASN A 39 -0.92 20.08 -8.10
C ASN A 39 -0.89 18.55 -7.95
N ALA A 40 0.31 17.99 -7.96
CA ALA A 40 0.53 16.54 -8.01
C ALA A 40 -0.03 15.83 -6.76
N ILE A 41 0.20 16.37 -5.56
CA ILE A 41 -0.32 15.82 -4.31
C ILE A 41 -1.86 15.82 -4.32
N LYS A 42 -2.48 16.94 -4.69
CA LYS A 42 -3.96 17.03 -4.76
C LYS A 42 -4.54 16.09 -5.82
N GLN A 43 -3.83 15.90 -6.93
CA GLN A 43 -4.24 14.98 -7.99
C GLN A 43 -4.21 13.53 -7.50
N GLY A 44 -3.10 13.07 -6.91
CA GLY A 44 -3.02 11.73 -6.34
C GLY A 44 -3.96 11.49 -5.16
N ASP A 45 -4.18 12.49 -4.30
CA ASP A 45 -5.16 12.42 -3.20
C ASP A 45 -6.60 12.28 -3.74
N THR A 46 -6.92 13.04 -4.80
CA THR A 46 -8.20 12.89 -5.51
C THR A 46 -8.35 11.49 -6.09
N TRP A 47 -7.30 10.95 -6.72
CA TRP A 47 -7.31 9.61 -7.27
C TRP A 47 -7.49 8.54 -6.17
N LEU A 48 -6.77 8.63 -5.06
CA LEU A 48 -6.92 7.72 -3.91
C LEU A 48 -8.35 7.78 -3.38
N SER A 49 -8.93 8.97 -3.20
CA SER A 49 -10.30 9.15 -2.71
C SER A 49 -11.36 8.47 -3.57
N GLN A 50 -11.10 8.33 -4.87
CA GLN A 50 -12.02 7.69 -5.83
C GLN A 50 -11.83 6.17 -5.88
N ASN A 51 -10.61 5.68 -5.67
CA ASN A 51 -10.26 4.28 -5.91
C ASN A 51 -10.18 3.43 -4.64
N VAL A 52 -9.67 3.99 -3.54
CA VAL A 52 -9.55 3.28 -2.26
C VAL A 52 -10.89 2.76 -1.76
N PRO A 53 -12.02 3.50 -1.82
CA PRO A 53 -13.31 2.97 -1.40
C PRO A 53 -13.74 1.69 -2.14
N THR A 54 -13.39 1.54 -3.42
CA THR A 54 -13.69 0.32 -4.19
C THR A 54 -12.95 -0.90 -3.63
N ILE A 55 -11.69 -0.71 -3.22
CA ILE A 55 -10.89 -1.76 -2.56
C ILE A 55 -11.49 -2.07 -1.19
N LEU A 56 -11.76 -1.06 -0.36
CA LEU A 56 -12.26 -1.23 1.01
C LEU A 56 -13.64 -1.90 1.06
N ASN A 57 -14.46 -1.72 0.03
CA ASN A 57 -15.79 -2.35 -0.07
C ASN A 57 -15.77 -3.75 -0.70
N SER A 58 -14.60 -4.24 -1.13
CA SER A 58 -14.50 -5.55 -1.79
C SER A 58 -14.51 -6.72 -0.80
N ALA A 59 -14.90 -7.90 -1.29
CA ALA A 59 -14.74 -9.15 -0.55
C ALA A 59 -13.27 -9.44 -0.21
N ALA A 60 -12.34 -9.09 -1.11
CA ALA A 60 -10.90 -9.30 -0.90
C ALA A 60 -10.39 -8.54 0.33
N TYR A 61 -10.85 -7.30 0.54
CA TYR A 61 -10.50 -6.53 1.74
C TYR A 61 -11.28 -7.01 2.98
N THR A 62 -12.61 -7.13 2.87
CA THR A 62 -13.47 -7.43 4.04
C THR A 62 -13.24 -8.84 4.63
N ASN A 63 -12.77 -9.78 3.82
CA ASN A 63 -12.37 -11.14 4.25
C ASN A 63 -10.97 -11.22 4.86
N GLY A 64 -10.43 -10.11 5.36
CA GLY A 64 -9.13 -10.08 6.06
C GLY A 64 -7.97 -9.57 5.23
N GLY A 65 -8.23 -8.89 4.11
CA GLY A 65 -7.20 -8.21 3.35
C GLY A 65 -6.58 -7.03 4.10
N ALA A 66 -5.45 -6.57 3.58
CA ALA A 66 -4.75 -5.37 4.02
C ALA A 66 -4.40 -4.52 2.80
N LEU A 67 -4.56 -3.21 2.92
CA LEU A 67 -4.14 -2.22 1.93
C LEU A 67 -3.00 -1.41 2.52
N PHE A 68 -1.86 -1.42 1.81
CA PHE A 68 -0.68 -0.63 2.14
C PHE A 68 -0.58 0.49 1.11
N ILE A 69 -0.43 1.73 1.57
CA ILE A 69 -0.22 2.91 0.73
C ILE A 69 1.12 3.53 1.14
N THR A 70 2.03 3.66 0.18
CA THR A 70 3.38 4.19 0.39
C THR A 70 3.88 4.91 -0.87
N TRP A 71 5.05 5.54 -0.76
CA TRP A 71 5.74 6.23 -1.85
C TRP A 71 7.05 5.51 -2.14
N ASP A 72 7.50 5.52 -3.39
CA ASP A 72 8.79 4.94 -3.76
C ASP A 72 9.96 5.80 -3.25
N GLU A 73 9.80 7.13 -3.24
CA GLU A 73 10.84 8.07 -2.81
C GLU A 73 10.29 9.30 -2.06
N ALA A 74 11.17 9.95 -1.30
CA ALA A 74 10.89 11.27 -0.72
C ALA A 74 11.12 12.37 -1.77
N ALA A 75 10.59 13.57 -1.50
CA ALA A 75 10.84 14.72 -2.37
C ALA A 75 12.35 15.09 -2.48
N SER A 76 13.16 14.68 -1.51
CA SER A 76 14.62 14.81 -1.51
C SER A 76 15.23 13.87 -0.47
N GLY A 77 16.33 13.19 -0.83
CA GLY A 77 17.04 12.26 0.07
C GLY A 77 16.31 10.94 0.29
N ASP A 78 16.73 10.20 1.32
CA ASP A 78 16.30 8.81 1.57
C ASP A 78 15.02 8.69 2.41
N GLY A 79 14.33 9.81 2.69
CA GLY A 79 13.14 9.79 3.53
C GLY A 79 12.90 11.06 4.35
N PRO A 80 11.85 11.06 5.18
CA PRO A 80 10.88 9.98 5.33
C PRO A 80 9.83 9.97 4.21
N ILE A 81 9.24 8.79 3.96
CA ILE A 81 8.06 8.59 3.12
C ILE A 81 6.88 8.14 3.99
N GLY A 82 5.65 8.29 3.48
CA GLY A 82 4.47 7.76 4.15
C GLY A 82 4.37 6.24 4.07
N MET A 83 3.88 5.61 5.14
CA MET A 83 3.42 4.22 5.16
C MET A 83 2.07 4.19 5.88
N ILE A 84 1.01 3.87 5.15
CA ILE A 84 -0.36 3.81 5.68
C ILE A 84 -0.85 2.38 5.52
N VAL A 85 -1.30 1.78 6.62
CA VAL A 85 -1.86 0.44 6.65
C VAL A 85 -3.34 0.51 7.00
N LEU A 86 -4.18 -0.03 6.12
CA LEU A 86 -5.60 -0.21 6.34
C LEU A 86 -5.89 -1.72 6.37
N SER A 87 -6.38 -2.21 7.49
CA SER A 87 -6.84 -3.59 7.63
C SER A 87 -7.73 -3.71 8.85
N ARG A 88 -8.60 -4.73 8.88
CA ARG A 88 -9.29 -5.14 10.12
C ARG A 88 -8.34 -5.62 11.22
N PHE A 89 -7.11 -5.99 10.86
CA PHE A 89 -6.07 -6.43 11.79
C PHE A 89 -5.13 -5.30 12.20
N ALA A 90 -5.19 -4.14 11.55
CA ALA A 90 -4.40 -2.97 11.93
C ALA A 90 -4.86 -2.43 13.30
N LYS A 91 -3.95 -1.79 14.07
CA LYS A 91 -4.29 -1.15 15.36
C LYS A 91 -5.39 -0.08 15.25
N GLY A 92 -5.54 0.53 14.07
CA GLY A 92 -6.60 1.48 13.78
C GLY A 92 -6.55 2.73 14.66
N ASN A 93 -7.68 3.46 14.76
CA ASN A 93 -7.83 4.64 15.61
C ASN A 93 -6.75 5.74 15.44
N GLY A 94 -6.14 5.83 14.25
CA GLY A 94 -5.05 6.77 13.98
C GLY A 94 -3.74 6.42 14.67
N TYR A 95 -3.52 5.15 15.03
CA TYR A 95 -2.26 4.70 15.61
C TYR A 95 -1.06 5.03 14.71
N GLU A 96 -0.02 5.56 15.32
CA GLU A 96 1.29 5.81 14.72
C GLU A 96 2.41 5.34 15.66
N ASN A 97 3.58 5.07 15.10
CA ASN A 97 4.80 4.79 15.86
C ASN A 97 5.98 5.57 15.25
N PHE A 98 7.12 5.54 15.94
CA PHE A 98 8.38 6.16 15.51
C PHE A 98 9.48 5.11 15.27
N ILE A 99 9.09 3.86 15.02
CA ILE A 99 10.03 2.80 14.67
C ILE A 99 10.60 3.13 13.29
N TYR A 100 11.91 2.98 13.13
CA TYR A 100 12.56 3.21 11.84
C TYR A 100 12.28 2.02 10.90
N TYR A 101 11.73 2.33 9.73
CA TYR A 101 11.42 1.35 8.69
C TYR A 101 12.05 1.76 7.37
N THR A 102 12.31 0.77 6.52
CA THR A 102 12.77 0.94 5.15
C THR A 102 11.80 0.26 4.17
N HIS A 103 12.05 0.35 2.86
CA HIS A 103 11.34 -0.49 1.89
C HIS A 103 11.58 -2.00 2.12
N GLY A 104 12.71 -2.37 2.72
CA GLY A 104 12.98 -3.74 3.13
C GLY A 104 12.08 -4.22 4.26
N SER A 105 11.67 -3.32 5.18
CA SER A 105 10.60 -3.59 6.18
C SER A 105 9.29 -4.01 5.52
N THR A 106 8.90 -3.31 4.44
CA THR A 106 7.70 -3.61 3.67
C THR A 106 7.81 -4.97 2.99
N LEU A 107 8.95 -5.28 2.36
CA LEU A 107 9.19 -6.57 1.72
C LEU A 107 9.13 -7.71 2.76
N ARG A 108 9.86 -7.57 3.87
CA ARG A 108 9.84 -8.55 4.97
C ARG A 108 8.42 -8.85 5.44
N THR A 109 7.63 -7.80 5.66
CA THR A 109 6.23 -7.91 6.09
C THR A 109 5.40 -8.73 5.11
N PHE A 110 5.58 -8.53 3.80
CA PHE A 110 4.86 -9.31 2.78
C PHE A 110 5.35 -10.76 2.73
N GLU A 111 6.66 -11.00 2.85
CA GLU A 111 7.20 -12.35 2.91
C GLU A 111 6.65 -13.13 4.11
N GLU A 112 6.51 -12.48 5.27
CA GLU A 112 5.91 -13.06 6.46
C GLU A 112 4.41 -13.34 6.28
N ILE A 113 3.61 -12.38 5.80
CA ILE A 113 2.17 -12.54 5.54
C ILE A 113 1.89 -13.69 4.54
N PHE A 114 2.70 -13.80 3.49
CA PHE A 114 2.53 -14.83 2.46
C PHE A 114 3.30 -16.13 2.74
N ALA A 115 3.94 -16.25 3.92
CA ALA A 115 4.76 -17.39 4.29
C ALA A 115 5.84 -17.75 3.25
N VAL A 116 6.44 -16.73 2.63
CA VAL A 116 7.58 -16.88 1.71
C VAL A 116 8.83 -17.14 2.53
N SER A 117 9.55 -18.21 2.18
CA SER A 117 10.79 -18.59 2.83
C SER A 117 11.81 -19.11 1.80
N PRO A 118 13.10 -18.77 1.92
CA PRO A 118 13.69 -17.86 2.91
C PRO A 118 13.35 -16.38 2.64
N ILE A 119 13.39 -15.55 3.69
CA ILE A 119 13.28 -14.08 3.59
C ILE A 119 14.46 -13.55 2.76
N LEU A 120 14.19 -12.69 1.79
CA LEU A 120 15.16 -12.33 0.75
C LEU A 120 16.07 -11.16 1.15
N ASN A 121 17.38 -11.36 0.98
CA ASN A 121 18.41 -10.31 1.03
C ASN A 121 18.29 -9.37 2.25
N ASP A 122 18.20 -8.06 2.01
CA ASP A 122 18.14 -7.01 3.01
C ASP A 122 16.90 -7.12 3.92
N ALA A 123 15.77 -7.62 3.39
CA ALA A 123 14.55 -7.82 4.18
C ALA A 123 14.78 -8.78 5.35
N ALA A 124 15.74 -9.71 5.26
CA ALA A 124 16.07 -10.63 6.36
C ALA A 124 16.68 -9.93 7.58
N SER A 125 17.23 -8.72 7.41
CA SER A 125 17.80 -7.90 8.48
C SER A 125 16.90 -6.75 8.94
N GLU A 126 15.78 -6.50 8.25
CA GLU A 126 14.93 -5.34 8.48
C GLU A 126 13.90 -5.57 9.58
N THR A 127 13.45 -4.50 10.22
CA THR A 127 12.31 -4.58 11.16
C THR A 127 11.01 -4.66 10.36
N ASP A 128 10.17 -5.67 10.61
CA ASP A 128 8.86 -5.78 9.96
C ASP A 128 7.84 -4.75 10.49
N LEU A 129 6.70 -4.62 9.80
CA LEU A 129 5.64 -3.68 10.13
C LEU A 129 4.64 -4.24 11.16
N SER A 130 4.96 -5.33 11.89
CA SER A 130 4.04 -6.00 12.81
C SER A 130 3.47 -5.08 13.90
N ASP A 131 4.22 -4.06 14.31
CA ASP A 131 3.74 -3.07 15.27
C ASP A 131 2.56 -2.24 14.74
N LEU A 132 2.27 -2.22 13.43
CA LEU A 132 1.06 -1.59 12.90
C LEU A 132 -0.21 -2.44 13.09
N PHE A 133 -0.06 -3.69 13.56
CA PHE A 133 -1.13 -4.68 13.67
C PHE A 133 -1.44 -5.09 15.12
N THR A 134 -2.67 -5.57 15.33
CA THR A 134 -3.13 -6.24 16.56
C THR A 134 -3.05 -7.76 16.45
N ALA A 135 -3.00 -8.27 15.22
CA ALA A 135 -2.75 -9.66 14.88
C ALA A 135 -1.81 -9.69 13.66
N PHE A 136 -0.68 -10.37 13.82
CA PHE A 136 0.38 -10.51 12.82
C PHE A 136 1.20 -11.77 13.16
N PRO A 137 1.77 -12.48 12.17
CA PRO A 137 1.49 -12.45 10.72
C PRO A 137 0.19 -13.17 10.35
#